data_AF-A0A3G7TR13-F1
#
_entry.id   AF-A0A3G7TR13-F1
#
_cell.length_a   1.000
_cell.length_b   1.000
_cell.length_c   1.000
_cell.angle_alpha   90.00
_cell.angle_beta   90.00
_cell.angle_gamma   90.00
#
_symmetry.space_group_name_H-M   'P 1'
#
loop_
_entity.id
_entity.type
_entity.pdbx_description
1 polymer ?
#
loop_
_entity_poly.entity_id
_entity_poly.type
_entity_poly.pdbx_seq_one_letter_code
_entity_poly.pdbx_strand_id
1 'polypeptide(L)'
;MSIISTIVKSEAPREVILFLAGGENGISYPRLDGLYNRNGWANISNNIELLKLVDTMTTEGLINHVNGALRKGPMWRSPEFMVKKKYTFE
;
A
#
# COMPACT_ATOMS: atom_id res chain seq x y z
N MET A 1 -3.60 -9.20 16.70
CA MET A 1 -3.53 -8.07 15.74
C MET A 1 -2.88 -8.61 14.47
N SER A 2 -3.43 -8.37 13.27
CA SER A 2 -2.86 -8.90 12.02
C SER A 2 -1.52 -8.23 11.70
N ILE A 3 -0.56 -8.97 11.14
CA ILE A 3 0.72 -8.43 10.63
C ILE A 3 0.49 -7.26 9.67
N ILE A 4 -0.54 -7.33 8.82
CA ILE A 4 -0.88 -6.24 7.88
C ILE A 4 -1.29 -4.97 8.64
N SER A 5 -2.08 -5.09 9.71
CA SER A 5 -2.43 -3.94 10.57
C SER A 5 -1.20 -3.35 11.25
N THR A 6 -0.25 -4.18 11.67
CA THR A 6 1.02 -3.70 12.22
C THR A 6 1.81 -2.90 11.18
N ILE A 7 1.95 -3.45 9.97
CA ILE A 7 2.65 -2.77 8.85
C ILE A 7 2.00 -1.42 8.54
N VAL A 8 0.67 -1.36 8.42
CA VAL A 8 -0.07 -0.10 8.15
C VAL A 8 0.22 0.97 9.20
N LYS A 9 0.34 0.57 10.48
CA LYS A 9 0.59 1.50 11.59
C LYS A 9 2.06 1.91 11.73
N SER A 10 2.98 1.01 11.38
CA SER A 10 4.42 1.22 11.59
C SER A 10 5.16 1.78 10.38
N GLU A 11 4.60 1.65 9.18
CA GLU A 11 5.27 1.99 7.93
C GLU A 11 4.63 3.17 7.21
N ALA A 12 5.44 3.85 6.38
CA ALA A 12 4.97 4.95 5.55
C ALA A 12 3.90 4.44 4.55
N PRO A 13 2.80 5.18 4.32
CA PRO A 13 1.71 4.72 3.47
C PRO A 13 2.15 4.31 2.05
N ARG A 14 3.15 5.02 1.51
CA ARG A 14 3.75 4.71 0.21
C ARG A 14 4.36 3.30 0.17
N GLU A 15 5.10 2.91 1.20
CA GLU A 15 5.72 1.58 1.29
C GLU A 15 4.66 0.48 1.50
N VAL A 16 3.60 0.77 2.24
CA VAL A 16 2.44 -0.12 2.42
C VAL A 16 1.72 -0.36 1.10
N ILE A 17 1.47 0.69 0.31
CA ILE A 17 0.84 0.57 -1.01
C ILE A 17 1.72 -0.23 -1.96
N LEU A 18 3.04 0.01 -1.99
CA LEU A 18 3.99 -0.79 -2.78
C LEU A 18 3.94 -2.28 -2.41
N PHE A 19 3.85 -2.58 -1.11
CA PHE A 19 3.76 -3.95 -0.60
C PHE A 19 2.49 -4.63 -1.08
N LEU A 20 1.33 -3.97 -0.90
CA LEU A 20 0.02 -4.53 -1.25
C LEU A 20 -0.17 -4.66 -2.76
N ALA A 21 0.25 -3.65 -3.53
CA ALA A 21 0.23 -3.70 -5.00
C ALA A 21 1.20 -4.74 -5.56
N GLY A 22 2.25 -5.07 -4.80
CA GLY A 22 3.25 -6.08 -5.14
C GLY A 22 2.82 -7.52 -4.91
N GLY A 23 1.70 -7.76 -4.20
CA GLY A 23 1.14 -9.09 -3.98
C GLY A 23 0.58 -9.73 -5.25
N GLU A 24 0.41 -11.05 -5.23
CA GLU A 24 -0.04 -11.85 -6.38
C GLU A 24 -1.34 -11.34 -7.02
N ASN A 25 -2.24 -10.79 -6.20
CA ASN A 25 -3.52 -10.23 -6.64
C ASN A 25 -3.61 -8.69 -6.57
N GLY A 26 -2.54 -8.00 -6.16
CA GLY A 26 -2.58 -6.57 -5.86
C GLY A 26 -3.63 -6.23 -4.80
N ILE A 27 -4.08 -4.99 -4.81
CA ILE A 27 -5.16 -4.53 -3.93
C ILE A 27 -6.12 -3.58 -4.62
N SER A 28 -7.42 -3.76 -4.45
CA SER A 28 -8.41 -2.78 -4.92
C SER A 28 -8.44 -1.55 -4.02
N TYR A 29 -8.72 -0.37 -4.60
CA TYR A 29 -8.81 0.86 -3.82
C TYR A 29 -9.81 0.77 -2.65
N PRO A 30 -11.02 0.18 -2.79
CA PRO A 30 -11.93 0.02 -1.66
C PRO A 30 -11.36 -0.85 -0.53
N ARG A 31 -10.55 -1.88 -0.85
CA ARG A 31 -9.88 -2.69 0.16
C ARG A 31 -8.77 -1.92 0.87
N LEU A 32 -8.03 -1.10 0.15
CA LEU A 32 -6.99 -0.22 0.69
C LEU A 32 -7.60 0.84 1.61
N ASP A 33 -8.65 1.53 1.17
CA ASP A 33 -9.40 2.52 1.94
C ASP A 33 -9.95 1.92 3.24
N GLY A 34 -10.63 0.77 3.15
CA GLY A 34 -11.13 0.06 4.33
C GLY A 34 -10.02 -0.41 5.27
N LEU A 35 -8.83 -0.72 4.74
CA LEU A 35 -7.67 -1.07 5.57
C LEU A 35 -7.17 0.13 6.37
N TYR A 36 -7.02 1.30 5.77
CA TYR A 36 -6.62 2.52 6.48
C TYR A 36 -7.68 2.98 7.46
N ASN A 37 -8.96 2.94 7.07
CA ASN A 37 -10.08 3.30 7.93
C ASN A 37 -10.10 2.46 9.22
N ARG A 38 -9.99 1.12 9.11
CA ARG A 38 -9.93 0.22 10.28
C ARG A 38 -8.69 0.41 11.15
N ASN A 39 -7.62 0.95 10.58
CA ASN A 39 -6.39 1.26 11.32
C ASN A 39 -6.32 2.72 11.77
N GLY A 40 -7.45 3.44 11.74
CA GLY A 40 -7.55 4.81 12.25
C GLY A 40 -6.74 5.82 11.45
N TRP A 41 -6.67 5.64 10.12
CA TRP A 41 -5.95 6.56 9.23
C TRP A 41 -4.47 6.71 9.63
N ALA A 42 -3.85 5.59 10.01
CA ALA A 42 -2.46 5.59 10.46
C ALA A 42 -1.52 6.12 9.37
N ASN A 43 -0.68 7.07 9.75
CA ASN A 43 0.33 7.72 8.90
C ASN A 43 -0.24 8.45 7.66
N ILE A 44 -1.56 8.59 7.54
CA ILE A 44 -2.22 9.31 6.43
C ILE A 44 -3.54 9.90 6.89
N SER A 45 -3.73 11.21 6.78
CA SER A 45 -4.81 11.92 7.49
C SER A 45 -6.24 11.44 7.21
N ASN A 46 -6.56 11.06 5.96
CA ASN A 46 -7.91 10.69 5.53
C ASN A 46 -7.89 10.01 4.15
N ASN A 47 -9.08 9.67 3.65
CA ASN A 47 -9.28 9.02 2.36
C ASN A 47 -8.87 9.90 1.16
N ILE A 48 -8.97 11.22 1.27
CA ILE A 48 -8.58 12.14 0.18
C ILE A 48 -7.06 12.14 0.02
N GLU A 49 -6.32 12.17 1.13
CA GLU A 49 -4.86 12.07 1.10
C GLU A 49 -4.40 10.70 0.59
N LEU A 50 -5.13 9.63 0.92
CA LEU A 50 -4.88 8.29 0.35
C LEU A 50 -5.09 8.27 -1.16
N LEU A 51 -6.18 8.88 -1.65
CA LEU A 51 -6.45 8.98 -3.08
C LEU A 51 -5.35 9.74 -3.82
N LYS A 52 -4.95 10.90 -3.30
CA LYS A 52 -3.85 11.71 -3.87
C LYS A 52 -2.53 10.94 -3.89
N LEU A 53 -2.22 10.20 -2.83
CA LEU A 53 -1.00 9.39 -2.80
C LEU A 53 -1.03 8.29 -3.86
N VAL A 54 -2.15 7.59 -4.02
CA VAL A 54 -2.32 6.57 -5.07
C VAL A 54 -2.18 7.18 -6.47
N ASP A 55 -2.76 8.35 -6.71
CA ASP A 55 -2.66 9.07 -7.98
C ASP A 55 -1.21 9.49 -8.30
N THR A 56 -0.52 10.06 -7.32
CA THR A 56 0.92 10.40 -7.41
C THR A 56 1.76 9.16 -7.71
N MET A 57 1.57 8.06 -6.98
CA MET A 57 2.32 6.82 -7.20
C MET A 57 2.03 6.18 -8.57
N THR A 58 0.82 6.37 -9.09
CA THR A 58 0.45 5.92 -10.44
C THR A 58 1.16 6.77 -11.49
N THR A 59 1.19 8.09 -11.31
CA THR A 59 1.90 9.03 -12.19
C THR A 59 3.41 8.76 -12.18
N GLU A 60 3.98 8.39 -11.02
CA GLU A 60 5.38 7.96 -10.88
C GLU A 60 5.67 6.59 -11.53
N GLY A 61 4.64 5.86 -11.98
CA GLY A 61 4.76 4.53 -12.55
C GLY A 61 5.13 3.43 -11.54
N LEU A 62 5.00 3.71 -10.23
CA LEU A 62 5.28 2.73 -9.18
C LEU A 62 4.18 1.69 -9.07
N ILE A 63 2.94 2.13 -9.29
CA ILE A 63 1.75 1.28 -9.31
C ILE A 63 0.94 1.58 -10.56
N ASN A 64 0.11 0.64 -10.98
CA ASN A 64 -0.80 0.78 -12.11
C ASN A 64 -2.19 0.26 -11.73
N HIS A 65 -3.23 0.84 -12.35
CA HIS A 65 -4.59 0.32 -12.28
C HIS A 65 -4.77 -0.79 -13.33
N VAL A 66 -4.99 -2.03 -12.88
CA VAL A 66 -5.23 -3.19 -13.74
C VAL A 66 -6.42 -3.97 -13.20
N ASN A 67 -7.46 -4.14 -14.02
CA ASN A 67 -8.68 -4.88 -13.67
C ASN A 67 -9.31 -4.47 -12.33
N GLY A 68 -9.33 -3.16 -12.04
CA GLY A 68 -9.89 -2.63 -10.79
C GLY A 68 -9.00 -2.79 -9.54
N ALA A 69 -7.77 -3.27 -9.70
CA ALA A 69 -6.78 -3.38 -8.63
C ALA A 69 -5.54 -2.53 -8.92
N LEU A 70 -4.91 -2.04 -7.86
CA LEU A 70 -3.57 -1.48 -7.86
C LEU A 70 -2.57 -2.63 -7.94
N ARG A 71 -1.75 -2.62 -8.98
CA ARG A 71 -0.69 -3.60 -9.29
C ARG A 71 0.65 -2.92 -9.42
N LYS A 72 1.72 -3.72 -9.53
CA LYS A 72 3.06 -3.23 -9.87
C LYS A 72 3.03 -2.42 -11.16
N GLY A 73 3.55 -1.19 -11.10
CA GLY A 73 3.82 -0.38 -12.29
C GLY A 73 5.20 -0.70 -12.90
N PRO A 74 5.54 -0.07 -14.03
CA PRO A 74 6.82 -0.28 -14.72
C PRO A 74 8.05 0.12 -13.87
N MET A 75 7.88 1.10 -12.98
CA MET A 75 8.93 1.58 -12.07
C MET A 75 8.80 0.97 -10.67
N TRP A 76 7.97 -0.07 -10.50
CA TRP A 76 7.75 -0.68 -9.20
C TRP A 76 9.06 -1.13 -8.57
N ARG A 77 9.21 -0.83 -7.28
CA ARG A 77 10.30 -1.30 -6.43
C ARG A 77 9.76 -2.01 -5.21
N SER A 78 10.57 -2.90 -4.65
CA SER A 78 10.25 -3.54 -3.38
C SER A 78 10.16 -2.50 -2.24
N PRO A 79 9.22 -2.68 -1.29
CA PRO A 79 9.15 -1.86 -0.09
C PRO A 79 10.43 -1.98 0.75
N GLU A 80 10.88 -0.88 1.35
CA GLU A 80 12.12 -0.83 2.13
C GLU A 80 12.10 -1.78 3.32
N PHE A 81 10.96 -1.89 4.03
CA PHE A 81 10.83 -2.77 5.18
C PHE A 81 10.87 -4.27 4.82
N MET A 82 10.52 -4.62 3.58
CA MET A 82 10.67 -5.99 3.05
C MET A 82 12.14 -6.30 2.80
N VAL A 83 12.88 -5.35 2.21
CA VAL A 83 14.33 -5.49 1.98
C VAL A 83 15.08 -5.63 3.31
N LYS A 84 14.66 -4.89 4.33
CA LYS A 84 15.20 -4.97 5.70
C LYS A 84 14.72 -6.20 6.49
N LYS A 85 13.89 -7.07 5.90
CA LYS A 85 13.28 -8.26 6.54
C LYS A 85 12.66 -7.93 7.91
N LYS A 86 12.01 -6.77 8.02
CA LYS A 86 11.49 -6.26 9.30
C LYS A 86 10.32 -7.08 9.84
N TYR A 87 9.61 -7.81 8.97
CA TYR A 87 8.44 -8.62 9.30
C TYR A 87 8.60 -10.04 8.74
N THR A 88 8.21 -11.03 9.54
CA THR A 88 8.09 -12.44 9.12
C THR A 88 6.63 -12.70 8.79
N PHE A 89 6.36 -13.22 7.59
CA PHE A 89 5.02 -13.67 7.19
C PHE A 89 5.02 -15.19 7.37
N GLU A 90 4.47 -15.65 8.50
CA GLU A 90 4.16 -17.08 8.72
C GLU A 90 2.89 -17.48 7.96
#